data_AF-A0A8T5H412-F1
#
_entry.id   AF-A0A8T5H412-F1
#
_cell.length_a   1.000
_cell.length_b   1.000
_cell.length_c   1.000
_cell.angle_alpha   90.00
_cell.angle_beta   90.00
_cell.angle_gamma   90.00
#
_symmetry.space_group_name_H-M   'P 1'
#
loop_
_entity.id
_entity.type
_entity.pdbx_description
1 polymer ?
#
loop_
_entity_poly.entity_id
_entity_poly.type
_entity_poly.pdbx_seq_one_letter_code
_entity_poly.pdbx_strand_id
1 'polypeptide(L)'
;MRIVFALLLVVSVLLVGCTTVVQVEEQCNVDSDCIAATCCHASAAVNVDYAPDCENAICTAVCEPGTLDCGQGSIACVKNKCSVVLNE
;
A
#
# COMPACT_ATOMS: atom_id res chain seq x y z
N MET A 1 -5.43 31.57 31.81
CA MET A 1 -6.30 31.35 30.62
C MET A 1 -5.51 31.07 29.33
N ARG A 2 -4.51 31.89 28.96
CA ARG A 2 -3.69 31.67 27.74
C ARG A 2 -2.92 30.34 27.69
N ILE A 3 -2.30 29.93 28.81
CA ILE A 3 -1.54 28.66 28.90
C ILE A 3 -2.46 27.44 28.82
N VAL A 4 -3.64 27.51 29.45
CA VAL A 4 -4.65 26.44 29.40
C VAL A 4 -5.20 26.29 27.97
N PHE A 5 -5.44 27.40 27.28
CA PHE A 5 -5.82 27.39 25.86
C PHE A 5 -4.73 26.79 24.97
N ALA A 6 -3.46 27.16 25.19
CA ALA A 6 -2.33 26.59 24.44
C ALA A 6 -2.17 25.08 24.69
N LEU A 7 -2.33 24.62 25.94
CA LEU A 7 -2.32 23.20 26.30
C LEU A 7 -3.47 22.43 25.65
N LEU A 8 -4.69 22.98 25.66
CA LEU A 8 -5.84 22.38 24.97
C LEU A 8 -5.61 22.23 23.46
N LEU A 9 -5.00 23.24 22.83
CA LEU A 9 -4.68 23.23 21.40
C LEU A 9 -3.62 22.17 21.08
N VAL A 10 -2.55 22.08 21.87
CA VAL A 10 -1.51 21.05 21.70
C VAL A 10 -2.07 19.64 21.92
N VAL A 11 -2.91 19.43 22.94
CA VAL A 11 -3.57 18.14 23.19
C VAL A 11 -4.51 17.76 22.04
N SER A 12 -5.26 18.72 21.48
CA SER A 12 -6.14 18.46 20.34
C SER A 12 -5.37 18.05 19.08
N VAL A 13 -4.20 18.64 18.82
CA VAL A 13 -3.33 18.26 17.69
C VAL A 13 -2.74 16.87 17.88
N LEU A 14 -2.35 16.53 19.12
CA LEU A 14 -1.84 15.19 19.44
C LEU A 14 -2.91 14.10 19.31
N LEU A 15 -4.19 14.41 19.56
CA LEU A 15 -5.29 13.45 19.45
C LEU A 15 -5.71 13.15 18.00
N VAL A 16 -5.46 14.05 17.05
CA VAL A 16 -5.87 13.90 15.64
C VAL A 16 -4.77 13.29 14.76
N GLY A 17 -3.52 13.23 15.24
CA GLY A 17 -2.36 12.84 14.43
C GLY A 17 -2.26 11.37 14.00
N CYS A 18 -3.27 10.53 14.24
CA CYS A 18 -3.19 9.08 14.02
C CYS A 18 -4.21 8.54 13.01
N THR A 19 -4.54 9.29 11.97
CA THR A 19 -5.29 8.77 10.81
C THR A 19 -4.34 8.31 9.73
N THR A 20 -4.24 6.99 9.52
CA THR A 20 -3.59 6.40 8.36
C THR A 20 -4.51 6.58 7.15
N VAL A 21 -4.24 7.58 6.32
CA VAL A 21 -4.96 7.79 5.05
C VAL A 21 -4.42 6.80 4.03
N VAL A 22 -5.25 5.87 3.57
CA VAL A 22 -4.91 4.98 2.44
C VAL A 22 -5.04 5.79 1.16
N GLN A 23 -3.99 5.79 0.33
CA GLN A 23 -4.00 6.49 -0.96
C GLN A 23 -5.08 5.86 -1.86
N VAL A 24 -5.72 6.69 -2.69
CA VAL A 24 -6.81 6.21 -3.56
C VAL A 24 -6.33 5.07 -4.47
N GLU A 25 -5.11 5.17 -4.99
CA GLU A 25 -4.49 4.13 -5.83
C GLU A 25 -4.21 2.82 -5.09
N GLU A 26 -4.26 2.81 -3.76
CA GLU A 26 -4.06 1.60 -2.95
C GLU A 26 -5.37 1.12 -2.32
N GLN A 27 -6.50 1.80 -2.50
CA GLN A 27 -7.76 1.43 -1.84
C GLN A 27 -8.38 0.17 -2.43
N CYS A 28 -8.95 -0.67 -1.58
CA CYS A 28 -9.64 -1.89 -1.98
C CYS A 28 -10.73 -2.26 -0.98
N ASN A 29 -11.66 -3.12 -1.42
CA ASN A 29 -12.65 -3.76 -0.56
C ASN A 29 -12.39 -5.27 -0.47
N VAL A 30 -11.90 -5.89 -1.55
CA VAL A 30 -11.60 -7.32 -1.63
C VAL A 30 -10.27 -7.56 -2.38
N ASP A 31 -9.68 -8.75 -2.22
CA ASP A 31 -8.38 -9.08 -2.82
C ASP A 31 -8.36 -8.92 -4.34
N SER A 32 -9.49 -9.20 -5.02
CA SER A 32 -9.62 -9.06 -6.47
C SER A 32 -9.60 -7.61 -6.96
N ASP A 33 -9.71 -6.63 -6.07
CA ASP A 33 -9.57 -5.21 -6.41
C ASP A 33 -8.11 -4.81 -6.57
N CYS A 34 -7.16 -5.70 -6.26
CA CYS A 34 -5.73 -5.39 -6.21
C CYS A 34 -4.92 -6.09 -7.30
N ILE A 35 -3.90 -5.40 -7.78
CA ILE A 35 -2.92 -5.88 -8.77
C ILE A 35 -1.52 -5.38 -8.42
N ALA A 36 -0.49 -5.97 -9.02
CA ALA A 36 0.90 -5.57 -8.81
C ALA A 36 1.12 -4.11 -9.24
N ALA A 37 1.84 -3.33 -8.40
CA ALA A 37 2.13 -1.92 -8.67
C ALA A 37 3.14 -1.70 -9.80
N THR A 38 3.92 -2.72 -10.13
CA THR A 38 4.92 -2.71 -11.19
C THR A 38 4.85 -4.00 -12.00
N CYS A 39 5.29 -3.96 -13.26
CA CYS A 39 5.21 -5.12 -14.16
C CYS A 39 6.15 -6.27 -13.77
N CYS A 40 7.30 -5.95 -13.18
CA CYS A 40 8.33 -6.91 -12.80
C CYS A 40 8.75 -6.64 -11.36
N HIS A 41 9.15 -7.68 -10.61
CA HIS A 41 9.74 -7.54 -9.27
C HIS A 41 8.86 -6.72 -8.32
N ALA A 42 7.53 -6.88 -8.41
CA ALA A 42 6.60 -6.07 -7.65
C ALA A 42 6.67 -6.38 -6.15
N SER A 43 7.02 -5.37 -5.36
CA SER A 43 7.01 -5.39 -3.89
C SER A 43 5.84 -4.61 -3.29
N ALA A 44 4.98 -4.06 -4.14
CA ALA A 44 3.79 -3.31 -3.77
C ALA A 44 2.60 -3.67 -4.66
N ALA A 45 1.40 -3.33 -4.21
CA ALA A 45 0.15 -3.56 -4.91
C ALA A 45 -0.70 -2.29 -4.94
N VAL A 46 -1.44 -2.11 -6.02
CA VAL A 46 -2.36 -1.00 -6.27
C VAL A 46 -3.74 -1.55 -6.62
N ASN A 47 -4.75 -0.69 -6.60
CA ASN A 47 -6.06 -1.01 -7.12
C ASN A 47 -5.98 -1.26 -8.64
N VAL A 48 -6.79 -2.19 -9.15
CA VAL A 48 -6.86 -2.55 -10.58
C VAL A 48 -7.10 -1.36 -11.52
N ASP A 49 -7.82 -0.33 -11.06
CA ASP A 49 -8.07 0.90 -11.84
C ASP A 49 -6.79 1.73 -12.06
N TYR A 50 -5.73 1.45 -11.29
CA TYR A 50 -4.42 2.10 -11.31
C TYR A 50 -3.31 1.15 -11.78
N ALA A 51 -3.68 0.03 -12.41
CA ALA A 51 -2.73 -0.95 -12.92
C ALA A 51 -1.69 -0.30 -13.85
N PRO A 52 -0.40 -0.67 -13.74
CA PRO A 52 0.60 -0.25 -14.72
C PRO A 52 0.32 -0.90 -16.09
N ASP A 53 0.63 -0.18 -17.16
CA ASP A 53 0.68 -0.75 -18.50
C ASP A 53 1.96 -1.59 -18.66
N CYS A 54 1.79 -2.88 -18.93
CA CYS A 54 2.87 -3.85 -19.05
C CYS A 54 3.06 -4.40 -20.47
N GLU A 55 2.37 -3.87 -21.49
CA GLU A 55 2.40 -4.42 -22.86
C GLU A 55 3.81 -4.51 -23.45
N ASN A 56 4.69 -3.58 -23.10
CA ASN A 56 6.06 -3.48 -23.62
C ASN A 56 7.13 -3.65 -22.54
N ALA A 57 6.77 -4.20 -21.37
CA ALA A 57 7.72 -4.40 -20.28
C ALA A 57 8.70 -5.54 -20.61
N ILE A 58 9.99 -5.30 -20.41
CA ILE A 58 11.04 -6.32 -20.50
C ILE A 58 11.50 -6.64 -19.08
N CYS A 59 11.06 -7.79 -18.55
CA CYS A 59 11.45 -8.26 -17.23
C CYS A 59 12.72 -9.11 -17.28
N THR A 60 13.49 -9.11 -16.19
CA THR A 60 14.56 -10.10 -16.01
C THR A 60 13.97 -11.43 -15.55
N ALA A 61 14.72 -12.53 -15.72
CA ALA A 61 14.32 -13.84 -15.22
C ALA A 61 14.80 -14.11 -13.76
N VAL A 62 15.17 -13.05 -13.02
CA VAL A 62 15.62 -13.16 -11.63
C VAL A 62 14.41 -13.22 -10.71
N CYS A 63 14.44 -14.08 -9.70
CA CYS A 63 13.50 -13.98 -8.57
C CYS A 63 14.05 -12.93 -7.60
N GLU A 64 13.57 -11.69 -7.66
CA GLU A 64 14.08 -10.63 -6.79
C GLU A 64 13.55 -10.87 -5.35
N PRO A 65 14.42 -10.92 -4.33
CA PRO A 65 13.99 -11.10 -2.95
C PRO A 65 13.04 -10.00 -2.47
N GLY A 66 12.02 -10.37 -1.70
CA GLY A 66 11.06 -9.39 -1.14
C GLY A 66 10.03 -8.87 -2.13
N THR A 67 9.80 -9.61 -3.22
CA THR A 67 8.80 -9.29 -4.25
C THR A 67 7.79 -10.42 -4.40
N LEU A 68 6.82 -10.26 -5.31
CA LEU A 68 5.88 -11.31 -5.70
C LEU A 68 6.48 -12.39 -6.60
N ASP A 69 7.73 -12.23 -7.03
CA ASP A 69 8.34 -13.16 -7.97
C ASP A 69 8.42 -14.58 -7.41
N CYS A 70 8.27 -15.55 -8.31
CA CYS A 70 8.51 -16.97 -8.02
C CYS A 70 7.66 -17.50 -6.85
N GLY A 71 6.51 -16.87 -6.58
CA GLY A 71 5.60 -17.27 -5.51
C GLY A 71 6.11 -16.91 -4.11
N GLN A 72 7.00 -15.91 -3.99
CA GLN A 72 7.48 -15.41 -2.69
C GLN A 72 6.41 -14.66 -1.89
N GLY A 73 5.27 -14.34 -2.49
CA GLY A 73 4.16 -13.70 -1.79
C GLY A 73 2.86 -13.72 -2.60
N SER A 74 1.87 -13.03 -2.07
CA SER A 74 0.56 -12.84 -2.68
C SER A 74 0.08 -11.39 -2.51
N ILE A 75 -0.90 -11.00 -3.31
CA ILE A 75 -1.57 -9.71 -3.17
C ILE A 75 -2.86 -9.92 -2.38
N ALA A 76 -3.11 -9.07 -1.38
CA ALA A 76 -4.32 -9.09 -0.59
C ALA A 76 -4.80 -7.67 -0.26
N CYS A 77 -6.11 -7.55 -0.05
CA CYS A 77 -6.71 -6.34 0.49
C CYS A 77 -6.67 -6.36 2.02
N VAL A 78 -5.71 -5.65 2.60
CA VAL A 78 -5.48 -5.63 4.05
C VAL A 78 -5.83 -4.27 4.61
N LYS A 79 -6.84 -4.20 5.49
CA LYS A 79 -7.31 -2.94 6.10
C LYS A 79 -7.68 -1.87 5.04
N ASN A 80 -8.40 -2.30 4.00
CA ASN A 80 -8.80 -1.46 2.86
C ASN A 80 -7.62 -0.91 2.04
N LYS A 81 -6.43 -1.54 2.15
CA LYS A 81 -5.22 -1.20 1.39
C LYS A 81 -4.68 -2.43 0.65
N CYS A 82 -4.50 -2.31 -0.66
CA CYS A 82 -3.79 -3.28 -1.47
C CYS A 82 -2.36 -3.43 -0.96
N SER A 83 -2.00 -4.66 -0.60
CA SER A 83 -0.73 -4.96 0.03
C SER A 83 -0.13 -6.25 -0.55
N VAL A 84 1.20 -6.28 -0.64
CA VAL A 84 1.95 -7.52 -0.85
C VAL A 84 2.14 -8.19 0.51
N VAL A 85 1.80 -9.47 0.57
CA VAL A 85 1.99 -10.33 1.73
C VAL A 85 3.01 -11.40 1.35
N LEU A 86 4.23 -11.29 1.88
CA LEU A 86 5.32 -12.23 1.63
C LEU A 86 5.13 -13.51 2.46
N ASN A 87 5.56 -14.63 1.91
CA ASN A 87 5.63 -15.91 2.60
C ASN A 87 6.85 -15.90 3.53
N GLU A 88 6.64 -16.23 4.81
CA GLU A 88 7.72 -16.34 5.82
C GLU A 88 8.63 -17.56 5.60
#